data_AF-A0A817RG99-F1
#
_entry.id   AF-A0A817RG99-F1
#
_cell.length_a   1.000
_cell.length_b   1.000
_cell.length_c   1.000
_cell.angle_alpha   90.00
_cell.angle_beta   90.00
_cell.angle_gamma   90.00
#
_symmetry.space_group_name_H-M   'P 1'
#
loop_
_entity.id
_entity.type
_entity.pdbx_description
1 polymer ?
#
loop_
_entity_poly.entity_id
_entity_poly.type
_entity_poly.pdbx_seq_one_letter_code
_entity_poly.pdbx_strand_id
1 'polypeptide(L)'
;MVQYKYTDDSHLLISETYIGVSVEVFKSDIFHNDISCRFKIVPETVEYLIDNIDRTLQQSIEIEEKLTIDLIENLFEIKEDIFQRLQHLKKIETIQYLIDNIDRTLQQSIEIEEKLSMDLIENLSEIKEDILQRLQHLKNVPNRLENPNIYHLNVGAMYPNIILTNRLQPSAIVDSTICAQCDLNCPNAHCQRKIDWIWRGTYVPATRNELQRIQLQLENERFSFNAQSIEKNHFNNNNNNNTLSFHELPQETQLSIERKRLADYCRKAYKKVNHTREETRETTVCQCENSFYVDTVRAFRDRRYEYKGLHKKWKKNLTNAAKKDDLNEAKRCNNLIVIYDSLQLAHKCILNSFYGYVMRRGYFKSV
;
A
#
# COMPACT_ATOMS: atom_id res chain seq x y z
N MET A 1 -3.93 -38.63 -6.98
CA MET A 1 -3.38 -37.99 -8.20
C MET A 1 -2.85 -36.62 -7.85
N VAL A 2 -1.61 -36.30 -8.21
CA VAL A 2 -1.11 -34.92 -8.11
C VAL A 2 -1.80 -34.12 -9.20
N GLN A 3 -2.60 -33.14 -8.82
CA GLN A 3 -3.29 -32.28 -9.78
C GLN A 3 -2.30 -31.23 -10.29
N TYR A 4 -1.76 -31.44 -11.48
CA TYR A 4 -0.97 -30.43 -12.17
C TYR A 4 -1.88 -29.30 -12.62
N LYS A 5 -1.52 -28.06 -12.27
CA LYS A 5 -2.16 -26.85 -12.81
C LYS A 5 -1.38 -26.37 -14.02
N TYR A 6 -2.08 -25.88 -15.03
CA TYR A 6 -1.47 -25.35 -16.24
C TYR A 6 -1.91 -23.90 -16.43
N THR A 7 -1.08 -23.11 -17.12
CA THR A 7 -1.48 -21.82 -17.66
C THR A 7 -2.41 -22.02 -18.85
N ASP A 8 -3.08 -20.95 -19.29
CA ASP A 8 -3.97 -20.98 -20.47
C ASP A 8 -3.22 -21.46 -21.73
N ASP A 9 -1.93 -21.12 -21.84
CA ASP A 9 -1.04 -21.55 -22.92
C ASP A 9 -0.46 -22.97 -22.70
N SER A 10 -1.04 -23.77 -21.80
CA SER A 10 -0.69 -25.17 -21.53
C SER A 10 0.73 -25.43 -20.98
N HIS A 11 1.32 -24.46 -20.29
CA HIS A 11 2.57 -24.65 -19.54
C HIS A 11 2.30 -25.05 -18.10
N LEU A 12 3.15 -25.92 -17.53
CA LEU A 12 2.97 -26.38 -16.16
C LEU A 12 3.26 -25.23 -15.17
N LEU A 13 2.27 -24.93 -14.33
CA LEU A 13 2.33 -23.90 -13.29
C LEU A 13 3.00 -24.49 -12.04
N ILE A 14 4.08 -23.86 -11.59
CA ILE A 14 4.81 -24.26 -10.38
C ILE A 14 4.22 -23.59 -9.15
N SER A 15 3.96 -22.29 -9.26
CA SER A 15 3.40 -21.49 -8.19
C SER A 15 2.58 -20.36 -8.76
N GLU A 16 1.48 -20.05 -8.11
CA GLU A 16 0.68 -18.85 -8.34
C GLU A 16 0.68 -18.00 -7.08
N THR A 17 0.70 -16.69 -7.29
CA THR A 17 0.58 -15.67 -6.25
C THR A 17 -0.07 -14.44 -6.87
N TYR A 18 -0.22 -13.38 -6.09
CA TYR A 18 -0.61 -12.05 -6.54
C TYR A 18 0.55 -11.07 -6.30
N ILE A 19 0.50 -9.91 -6.96
CA ILE A 19 1.39 -8.79 -6.63
C ILE A 19 0.85 -8.09 -5.38
N GLY A 20 1.65 -8.11 -4.31
CA GLY A 20 1.33 -7.48 -3.04
C GLY A 20 1.75 -6.01 -2.97
N VAL A 21 2.46 -5.64 -1.92
CA VAL A 21 2.90 -4.26 -1.66
C VAL A 21 3.95 -3.84 -2.70
N SER A 22 3.76 -2.65 -3.31
CA SER A 22 4.85 -1.95 -3.99
C SER A 22 5.75 -1.28 -2.96
N VAL A 23 7.06 -1.51 -3.08
CA VAL A 23 8.07 -0.84 -2.26
C VAL A 23 8.96 -0.06 -3.20
N GLU A 24 8.99 1.25 -3.02
CA GLU A 24 9.73 2.17 -3.86
C GLU A 24 10.69 2.99 -3.01
N VAL A 25 11.92 3.13 -3.50
CA VAL A 25 12.94 4.00 -2.90
C VAL A 25 13.14 5.17 -3.85
N PHE A 26 12.51 6.30 -3.56
CA PHE A 26 12.61 7.50 -4.38
C PHE A 26 13.97 8.19 -4.24
N LYS A 27 14.53 8.21 -3.03
CA LYS A 27 15.81 8.88 -2.74
C LYS A 27 16.54 8.20 -1.59
N SER A 28 17.85 8.09 -1.71
CA SER A 28 18.77 7.64 -0.66
C SER A 28 19.76 8.75 -0.40
N ASP A 29 19.74 9.29 0.82
CA ASP A 29 20.62 10.37 1.28
C ASP A 29 20.50 10.51 2.81
N ILE A 30 21.31 11.38 3.42
CA ILE A 30 21.16 11.76 4.83
C ILE A 30 20.16 12.92 4.92
N PHE A 31 19.00 12.65 5.53
CA PHE A 31 18.00 13.68 5.82
C PHE A 31 17.96 13.96 7.31
N HIS A 32 18.17 15.21 7.68
CA HIS A 32 18.06 15.71 9.05
C HIS A 32 17.32 17.04 9.04
N ASN A 33 16.60 17.34 10.13
CA ASN A 33 15.88 18.62 10.25
C ASN A 33 16.83 19.83 10.25
N ASP A 34 18.12 19.64 10.52
CA ASP A 34 19.12 20.71 10.53
C ASP A 34 19.92 20.81 9.21
N ILE A 35 19.69 19.89 8.26
CA ILE A 35 20.40 19.85 6.98
C ILE A 35 19.46 20.35 5.89
N SER A 36 19.79 21.50 5.31
CA SER A 36 18.97 22.11 4.28
C SER A 36 18.85 21.23 3.04
N CYS A 37 17.61 21.10 2.56
CA CYS A 37 17.25 20.31 1.40
C CYS A 37 16.71 21.22 0.30
N ARG A 38 16.91 20.81 -0.96
CA ARG A 38 16.31 21.48 -2.12
C ARG A 38 14.88 20.99 -2.31
N PHE A 39 13.93 21.92 -2.27
CA PHE A 39 12.52 21.68 -2.55
C PHE A 39 12.12 22.38 -3.84
N LYS A 40 11.47 21.62 -4.72
CA LYS A 40 10.81 22.15 -5.91
C LYS A 40 9.30 22.04 -5.69
N ILE A 41 8.64 23.18 -5.50
CA ILE A 41 7.18 23.23 -5.36
C ILE A 41 6.57 23.17 -6.77
N VAL A 42 5.57 22.30 -6.94
CA VAL A 42 4.80 22.16 -8.18
C VAL A 42 3.54 23.03 -8.05
N PRO A 43 3.42 24.13 -8.81
CA PRO A 43 2.33 25.09 -8.66
C PRO A 43 0.94 24.47 -8.83
N GLU A 44 0.80 23.54 -9.77
CA GLU A 44 -0.45 22.84 -10.07
C GLU A 44 -0.95 22.04 -8.85
N THR A 45 -0.03 21.47 -8.06
CA THR A 45 -0.38 20.78 -6.82
C THR A 45 -0.88 21.76 -5.75
N VAL A 46 -0.30 22.95 -5.68
CA VAL A 46 -0.73 23.98 -4.71
C VAL A 46 -2.13 24.50 -5.07
N GLU A 47 -2.40 24.71 -6.36
CA GLU A 47 -3.72 25.10 -6.85
C GLU A 47 -4.77 24.03 -6.55
N TYR A 48 -4.45 22.76 -6.83
CA TYR A 48 -5.30 21.65 -6.44
C TYR A 48 -5.60 21.64 -4.93
N LEU A 49 -4.60 21.92 -4.07
CA LEU A 49 -4.81 21.99 -2.63
C LEU A 49 -5.72 23.16 -2.25
N ILE A 50 -5.56 24.32 -2.88
CA ILE A 50 -6.40 25.53 -2.67
C ILE A 50 -7.86 25.24 -3.03
N ASP A 51 -8.10 24.67 -4.20
CA ASP A 51 -9.44 24.35 -4.69
C ASP A 51 -10.17 23.32 -3.80
N ASN A 52 -9.40 22.51 -3.06
CA ASN A 52 -9.91 21.44 -2.20
C ASN A 52 -9.87 21.77 -0.70
N ILE A 53 -9.54 23.01 -0.29
CA ILE A 53 -9.47 23.38 1.14
C ILE A 53 -10.80 23.06 1.83
N ASP A 54 -11.93 23.51 1.26
CA ASP A 54 -13.25 23.34 1.86
C ASP A 54 -13.62 21.87 2.07
N ARG A 55 -13.45 21.06 1.03
CA ARG A 55 -13.71 19.62 1.10
C ARG A 55 -12.80 18.94 2.12
N THR A 56 -11.54 19.33 2.18
CA THR A 56 -10.56 18.72 3.11
C THR A 56 -10.87 19.08 4.56
N LEU A 57 -11.23 20.33 4.83
CA LEU A 57 -11.64 20.77 6.17
C LEU A 57 -12.92 20.07 6.60
N GLN A 58 -13.93 20.01 5.72
CA GLN A 58 -15.17 19.28 5.98
C GLN A 58 -14.89 17.81 6.33
N GLN A 59 -14.05 17.13 5.54
CA GLN A 59 -13.68 15.74 5.82
C GLN A 59 -12.96 15.60 7.17
N SER A 60 -12.02 16.48 7.49
CA SER A 60 -11.29 16.42 8.76
C SER A 60 -12.22 16.64 9.97
N ILE A 61 -13.17 17.58 9.85
CA ILE A 61 -14.10 17.91 10.93
C ILE A 61 -15.17 16.82 11.12
N GLU A 62 -15.89 16.47 10.04
CA GLU A 62 -17.06 15.60 10.12
C GLU A 62 -16.69 14.11 10.17
N ILE A 63 -15.66 13.70 9.44
CA ILE A 63 -15.31 12.29 9.30
C ILE A 63 -14.22 11.89 10.29
N GLU A 64 -13.13 12.67 10.37
CA GLU A 64 -12.00 12.32 11.24
C GLU A 64 -12.28 12.65 12.71
N GLU A 65 -12.74 13.87 13.00
CA GLU A 65 -13.04 14.33 14.36
C GLU A 65 -14.49 14.05 14.81
N LYS A 66 -15.40 13.71 13.89
CA LYS A 66 -16.82 13.43 14.16
C LYS A 66 -17.56 14.59 14.83
N LEU A 67 -17.20 15.82 14.47
CA LEU A 67 -17.83 17.05 14.93
C LEU A 67 -18.74 17.62 13.83
N THR A 68 -19.77 18.35 14.23
CA THR A 68 -20.58 19.12 13.27
C THR A 68 -19.90 20.46 12.99
N ILE A 69 -19.79 20.81 11.72
CA ILE A 69 -19.15 22.04 11.24
C ILE A 69 -19.73 23.29 11.92
N ASP A 70 -21.04 23.28 12.18
CA ASP A 70 -21.76 24.40 12.80
C ASP A 70 -21.28 24.77 14.22
N LEU A 71 -20.54 23.88 14.91
CA LEU A 71 -20.01 24.12 16.25
C LEU A 71 -18.62 24.78 16.24
N ILE A 72 -18.04 25.04 15.07
CA ILE A 72 -16.68 25.56 14.94
C ILE A 72 -16.72 27.06 14.66
N GLU A 73 -16.45 27.85 15.69
CA GLU A 73 -16.50 29.31 15.62
C GLU A 73 -15.35 29.92 14.79
N ASN A 74 -14.19 29.28 14.74
CA ASN A 74 -12.97 29.80 14.10
C ASN A 74 -12.66 29.18 12.72
N LEU A 75 -13.62 28.51 12.09
CA LEU A 75 -13.39 27.81 10.82
C LEU A 75 -12.97 28.76 9.69
N PHE A 76 -13.59 29.93 9.63
CA PHE A 76 -13.28 30.94 8.60
C PHE A 76 -11.86 31.46 8.73
N GLU A 77 -11.40 31.77 9.95
CA GLU A 77 -10.05 32.25 10.22
C GLU A 77 -8.99 31.19 9.87
N ILE A 78 -9.24 29.92 10.23
CA ILE A 78 -8.35 28.80 9.90
C ILE A 78 -8.28 28.61 8.38
N LYS A 79 -9.42 28.66 7.70
CA LYS A 79 -9.48 28.54 6.24
C LYS A 79 -8.66 29.65 5.58
N GLU A 80 -8.82 30.89 6.01
CA GLU A 80 -8.09 32.04 5.47
C GLU A 80 -6.58 31.92 5.73
N ASP A 81 -6.15 31.54 6.95
CA ASP A 81 -4.73 31.33 7.24
C ASP A 81 -4.11 30.23 6.36
N ILE A 82 -4.82 29.11 6.17
CA ILE A 82 -4.37 28.02 5.28
C ILE A 82 -4.27 28.52 3.83
N PHE A 83 -5.29 29.24 3.36
CA PHE A 83 -5.33 29.81 2.02
C PHE A 83 -4.17 30.77 1.77
N GLN A 84 -3.92 31.71 2.69
CA GLN A 84 -2.81 32.67 2.60
C GLN A 84 -1.45 31.96 2.60
N ARG A 85 -1.27 30.94 3.44
CA ARG A 85 -0.03 30.14 3.44
C ARG A 85 0.19 29.40 2.12
N LEU A 86 -0.86 28.80 1.56
CA LEU A 86 -0.79 28.13 0.26
C LEU A 86 -0.53 29.13 -0.88
N GLN A 87 -1.18 30.30 -0.88
CA GLN A 87 -0.88 31.37 -1.83
C GLN A 87 0.57 31.85 -1.75
N HIS A 88 1.13 31.96 -0.54
CA HIS A 88 2.53 32.31 -0.36
C HIS A 88 3.51 31.22 -0.87
N LEU A 89 3.07 29.96 -0.95
CA LEU A 89 3.82 28.90 -1.65
C LEU A 89 3.70 29.02 -3.17
N LYS A 90 2.63 29.66 -3.68
CA LYS A 90 2.37 29.99 -5.10
C LYS A 90 3.18 31.21 -5.61
N LYS A 91 4.11 31.76 -4.81
CA LYS A 91 4.93 33.00 -5.01
C LYS A 91 5.38 33.39 -6.43
N ILE A 92 5.33 32.48 -7.40
CA ILE A 92 5.51 32.74 -8.83
C ILE A 92 4.44 33.71 -9.36
N GLU A 93 3.19 33.63 -8.90
CA GLU A 93 2.10 34.51 -9.39
C GLU A 93 2.13 35.91 -8.78
N THR A 94 2.53 36.06 -7.51
CA THR A 94 2.70 37.38 -6.89
C THR A 94 3.85 38.15 -7.53
N ILE A 95 4.95 37.47 -7.87
CA ILE A 95 6.05 38.08 -8.62
C ILE A 95 5.57 38.45 -10.03
N GLN A 96 4.74 37.62 -10.67
CA GLN A 96 4.15 37.96 -11.96
C GLN A 96 3.22 39.19 -11.86
N TYR A 97 2.37 39.27 -10.85
CA TYR A 97 1.54 40.45 -10.58
C TYR A 97 2.37 41.72 -10.34
N LEU A 98 3.50 41.62 -9.62
CA LEU A 98 4.43 42.73 -9.40
C LEU A 98 5.16 43.14 -10.70
N ILE A 99 5.51 42.18 -11.56
CA ILE A 99 6.06 42.44 -12.90
C ILE A 99 5.01 43.13 -13.78
N ASP A 100 3.77 42.66 -13.76
CA ASP A 100 2.67 43.18 -14.60
C ASP A 100 2.21 44.58 -14.14
N ASN A 101 2.33 44.89 -12.85
CA ASN A 101 1.92 46.18 -12.26
C ASN A 101 3.10 47.09 -11.87
N ILE A 102 4.31 46.81 -12.37
CA ILE A 102 5.52 47.57 -12.00
C ILE A 102 5.38 49.06 -12.34
N ASP A 103 4.78 49.36 -13.49
CA ASP A 103 4.59 50.73 -13.98
C ASP A 103 3.64 51.52 -13.10
N ARG A 104 2.50 50.91 -12.76
CA ARG A 104 1.50 51.52 -11.88
C ARG A 104 2.07 51.77 -10.49
N THR A 105 2.90 50.85 -9.99
CA THR A 105 3.48 50.93 -8.64
C THR A 105 4.55 52.02 -8.57
N LEU A 106 5.44 52.10 -9.57
CA LEU A 106 6.44 53.16 -9.65
C LEU A 106 5.80 54.54 -9.78
N GLN A 107 4.76 54.66 -10.62
CA GLN A 107 4.02 55.91 -10.77
C GLN A 107 3.35 56.35 -9.46
N GLN A 108 2.74 55.42 -8.72
CA GLN A 108 2.14 55.72 -7.42
C GLN A 108 3.18 56.19 -6.39
N SER A 109 4.33 55.53 -6.27
CA SER A 109 5.36 55.94 -5.31
C SER A 109 6.01 57.29 -5.66
N ILE A 110 6.18 57.60 -6.95
CA ILE A 110 6.82 58.85 -7.37
C ILE A 110 5.84 60.03 -7.29
N GLU A 111 4.63 59.89 -7.85
CA GLU A 111 3.69 61.01 -7.96
C GLU A 111 2.85 61.21 -6.70
N ILE A 112 2.46 60.12 -6.02
CA ILE A 112 1.52 60.18 -4.89
C ILE A 112 2.29 60.25 -3.56
N GLU A 113 3.31 59.40 -3.38
CA GLU A 113 4.05 59.31 -2.11
C GLU A 113 5.15 60.37 -2.02
N GLU A 114 5.98 60.52 -3.05
CA GLU A 114 7.10 61.48 -3.10
C GLU A 114 6.70 62.85 -3.69
N LYS A 115 5.53 62.96 -4.34
CA LYS A 115 5.00 64.18 -4.99
C LYS A 115 5.94 64.82 -6.03
N LEU A 116 6.73 64.00 -6.71
CA LEU A 116 7.62 64.43 -7.77
C LEU A 116 6.98 64.21 -9.15
N SER A 117 7.25 65.11 -10.10
CA SER A 117 6.78 64.95 -11.47
C SER A 117 7.63 63.91 -12.20
N MET A 118 6.98 62.95 -12.87
CA MET A 118 7.65 61.87 -13.62
C MET A 118 8.63 62.40 -14.68
N ASP A 119 8.40 63.61 -15.20
CA ASP A 119 9.23 64.25 -16.23
C ASP A 119 10.63 64.67 -15.74
N LEU A 120 10.85 64.72 -14.41
CA LEU A 120 12.13 65.14 -13.81
C LEU A 120 13.09 63.96 -13.56
N ILE A 121 12.68 62.72 -13.83
CA ILE A 121 13.45 61.51 -13.49
C ILE A 121 14.13 60.97 -14.73
N GLU A 122 15.41 61.26 -14.88
CA GLU A 122 16.20 60.87 -16.07
C GLU A 122 16.56 59.36 -16.09
N ASN A 123 16.64 58.69 -14.93
CA ASN A 123 17.09 57.30 -14.79
C ASN A 123 15.96 56.28 -14.52
N LEU A 124 14.71 56.64 -14.74
CA LEU A 124 13.54 55.80 -14.44
C LEU A 124 13.56 54.47 -15.23
N SER A 125 13.97 54.52 -16.50
CA SER A 125 14.02 53.35 -17.38
C SER A 125 15.07 52.33 -16.94
N GLU A 126 16.24 52.79 -16.51
CA GLU A 126 17.33 51.93 -16.02
C GLU A 126 16.95 51.26 -14.69
N ILE A 127 16.32 52.02 -13.78
CA ILE A 127 15.84 51.48 -12.49
C ILE A 127 14.72 50.47 -12.71
N LYS A 128 13.77 50.75 -13.60
CA LYS A 128 12.70 49.81 -13.96
C LYS A 128 13.29 48.50 -14.48
N GLU A 129 14.31 48.57 -15.33
CA GLU A 129 14.94 47.39 -15.92
C GLU A 129 15.74 46.58 -14.88
N ASP A 130 16.46 47.22 -13.95
CA ASP A 130 17.13 46.52 -12.83
C ASP A 130 16.12 45.82 -11.89
N ILE A 131 15.01 46.49 -11.54
CA ILE A 131 13.96 45.89 -10.71
C ILE A 131 13.33 44.71 -11.45
N LEU A 132 13.07 44.84 -12.75
CA LEU A 132 12.46 43.79 -13.57
C LEU A 132 13.41 42.60 -13.72
N GLN A 133 14.72 42.81 -13.89
CA GLN A 133 15.73 41.74 -13.90
C GLN A 133 15.82 41.02 -12.54
N ARG A 134 15.74 41.72 -11.41
CA ARG A 134 15.74 41.11 -10.08
C ARG A 134 14.47 40.33 -9.78
N LEU A 135 13.31 40.85 -10.17
CA LEU A 135 12.02 40.14 -10.05
C LEU A 135 11.99 38.91 -10.97
N GLN A 136 12.54 39.00 -12.18
CA GLN A 136 12.72 37.86 -13.07
C GLN A 136 13.69 36.83 -12.48
N HIS A 137 14.79 37.25 -11.86
CA HIS A 137 15.72 36.35 -11.17
C HIS A 137 15.01 35.64 -10.00
N LEU A 138 14.20 36.35 -9.21
CA LEU A 138 13.40 35.77 -8.12
C LEU A 138 12.30 34.83 -8.62
N LYS A 139 11.67 35.14 -9.76
CA LYS A 139 10.74 34.24 -10.47
C LYS A 139 11.43 32.95 -10.92
N ASN A 140 12.69 33.05 -11.33
CA ASN A 140 13.46 31.96 -11.90
C ASN A 140 14.13 31.04 -10.86
N VAL A 141 13.95 31.29 -9.55
CA VAL A 141 14.43 30.39 -8.46
C VAL A 141 13.24 29.80 -7.68
N PRO A 142 12.49 28.84 -8.25
CA PRO A 142 11.44 28.08 -7.55
C PRO A 142 12.01 27.02 -6.58
N ASN A 143 13.35 26.85 -6.58
CA ASN A 143 14.06 25.88 -5.76
C ASN A 143 14.36 26.49 -4.40
N ARG A 144 13.60 26.08 -3.39
CA ARG A 144 13.80 26.52 -2.00
C ARG A 144 14.87 25.66 -1.36
N LEU A 145 15.81 26.29 -0.66
CA LEU A 145 16.81 25.59 0.15
C LEU A 145 16.45 25.82 1.61
N GLU A 146 15.79 24.83 2.20
CA GLU A 146 15.19 24.95 3.53
C GLU A 146 15.38 23.67 4.32
N ASN A 147 15.29 23.80 5.63
CA ASN A 147 15.40 22.67 6.55
C ASN A 147 14.11 21.81 6.48
N PRO A 148 14.22 20.49 6.25
CA PRO A 148 13.07 19.63 6.05
C PRO A 148 12.35 19.30 7.36
N ASN A 149 11.03 19.17 7.28
CA ASN A 149 10.26 18.46 8.30
C ASN A 149 10.03 17.02 7.85
N ILE A 150 10.54 16.07 8.63
CA ILE A 150 10.48 14.64 8.29
C ILE A 150 9.17 14.06 8.85
N TYR A 151 8.22 13.80 7.96
CA TYR A 151 6.94 13.19 8.31
C TYR A 151 6.89 11.71 7.92
N HIS A 152 6.25 10.89 8.76
CA HIS A 152 5.91 9.51 8.46
C HIS A 152 4.38 9.37 8.44
N LEU A 153 3.83 9.32 7.23
CA LEU A 153 2.40 9.10 7.00
C LEU A 153 2.13 7.60 6.97
N ASN A 154 1.16 7.14 7.78
CA ASN A 154 0.81 5.73 7.83
C ASN A 154 -0.70 5.55 7.97
N VAL A 155 -1.27 4.72 7.12
CA VAL A 155 -2.69 4.36 7.17
C VAL A 155 -2.91 3.37 8.32
N GLY A 156 -3.72 3.78 9.29
CA GLY A 156 -4.11 2.92 10.41
C GLY A 156 -4.86 1.68 9.92
N ALA A 157 -4.36 0.48 10.24
CA ALA A 157 -5.02 -0.79 9.91
C ALA A 157 -5.45 -0.89 8.42
N MET A 158 -4.52 -0.60 7.51
CA MET A 158 -4.76 -0.53 6.05
C MET A 158 -5.56 -1.73 5.49
N TYR A 159 -5.02 -2.96 5.56
CA TYR A 159 -5.69 -4.14 4.99
C TYR A 159 -7.05 -4.45 5.61
N PRO A 160 -7.22 -4.45 6.96
CA PRO A 160 -8.56 -4.57 7.55
C PRO A 160 -9.55 -3.53 7.03
N ASN A 161 -9.14 -2.27 6.86
CA ASN A 161 -10.04 -1.24 6.35
C ASN A 161 -10.38 -1.45 4.87
N ILE A 162 -9.44 -1.92 4.04
CA ILE A 162 -9.71 -2.30 2.65
C ILE A 162 -10.71 -3.46 2.58
N ILE A 163 -10.53 -4.48 3.43
CA ILE A 163 -11.45 -5.62 3.57
C ILE A 163 -12.86 -5.13 3.89
N LEU A 164 -13.00 -4.25 4.89
CA LEU A 164 -14.30 -3.76 5.34
C LEU A 164 -14.97 -2.84 4.31
N THR A 165 -14.20 -1.97 3.66
CA THR A 165 -14.72 -1.00 2.67
C THR A 165 -15.26 -1.69 1.42
N ASN A 166 -14.61 -2.78 1.00
CA ASN A 166 -15.00 -3.53 -0.20
C ASN A 166 -15.81 -4.80 0.11
N ARG A 167 -16.11 -5.05 1.40
CA ARG A 167 -16.72 -6.30 1.92
C ARG A 167 -16.02 -7.57 1.41
N LEU A 168 -14.69 -7.57 1.42
CA LEU A 168 -13.89 -8.68 0.91
C LEU A 168 -13.97 -9.87 1.87
N GLN A 169 -14.42 -11.01 1.33
CA GLN A 169 -14.37 -12.28 2.03
C GLN A 169 -14.36 -13.43 1.01
N PRO A 170 -13.75 -14.57 1.32
CA PRO A 170 -13.61 -15.67 0.36
C PRO A 170 -14.92 -16.16 -0.24
N SER A 171 -15.97 -16.27 0.58
CA SER A 171 -17.31 -16.70 0.13
C SER A 171 -18.00 -15.70 -0.79
N ALA A 172 -17.61 -14.43 -0.78
CA ALA A 172 -18.21 -13.40 -1.61
C ALA A 172 -17.56 -13.28 -2.99
N ILE A 173 -16.45 -13.97 -3.24
CA ILE A 173 -15.81 -14.01 -4.56
C ILE A 173 -16.61 -15.00 -5.42
N VAL A 174 -17.33 -14.48 -6.40
CA VAL A 174 -18.28 -15.26 -7.21
C VAL A 174 -17.92 -15.20 -8.69
N ASP A 175 -18.02 -16.35 -9.36
CA ASP A 175 -17.93 -16.44 -10.81
C ASP A 175 -19.28 -16.13 -11.47
N SER A 176 -19.26 -15.86 -12.78
CA SER A 176 -20.47 -15.57 -13.56
C SER A 176 -21.51 -16.68 -13.49
N THR A 177 -21.07 -17.94 -13.38
CA THR A 177 -21.95 -19.12 -13.25
C THR A 177 -22.67 -19.15 -11.92
N ILE A 178 -21.96 -18.89 -10.81
CA ILE A 178 -22.53 -18.83 -9.46
C ILE A 178 -23.50 -17.65 -9.36
N CYS A 179 -23.10 -16.49 -9.88
CA CYS A 179 -23.93 -15.31 -9.87
C CYS A 179 -25.20 -15.49 -10.72
N ALA A 180 -25.11 -16.17 -11.86
CA ALA A 180 -26.26 -16.48 -12.71
C ALA A 180 -27.30 -17.37 -12.03
N GLN A 181 -26.89 -18.23 -11.10
CA GLN A 181 -27.78 -19.10 -10.32
C GLN A 181 -28.42 -18.39 -9.12
N CYS A 182 -27.98 -17.17 -8.79
CA CYS A 182 -28.47 -16.43 -7.63
C CYS A 182 -29.85 -15.82 -7.90
N ASP A 183 -30.79 -16.04 -6.98
CA ASP A 183 -32.14 -15.46 -7.05
C ASP A 183 -32.14 -13.91 -7.06
N LEU A 184 -31.07 -13.29 -6.54
CA LEU A 184 -30.91 -11.84 -6.49
C LEU A 184 -30.33 -11.25 -7.78
N ASN A 185 -29.97 -12.08 -8.76
CA ASN A 185 -29.40 -11.64 -10.02
C ASN A 185 -30.49 -11.13 -10.98
N CYS A 186 -30.95 -9.90 -10.71
CA CYS A 186 -31.95 -9.18 -11.50
C CYS A 186 -31.31 -8.05 -12.32
N PRO A 187 -31.94 -7.56 -13.41
CA PRO A 187 -31.39 -6.49 -14.25
C PRO A 187 -31.02 -5.20 -13.50
N ASN A 188 -31.69 -4.91 -12.38
CA ASN A 188 -31.44 -3.74 -11.53
C ASN A 188 -30.59 -4.06 -10.28
N ALA A 189 -29.90 -5.19 -10.24
CA ALA A 189 -29.09 -5.57 -9.09
C ALA A 189 -27.80 -4.74 -9.02
N HIS A 190 -27.63 -3.98 -7.94
CA HIS A 190 -26.40 -3.22 -7.64
C HIS A 190 -25.49 -3.94 -6.63
N CYS A 191 -25.58 -5.28 -6.57
CA CYS A 191 -24.87 -6.10 -5.59
C CYS A 191 -23.48 -6.56 -6.06
N GLN A 192 -23.16 -6.43 -7.35
CA GLN A 192 -21.89 -6.88 -7.92
C GLN A 192 -20.86 -5.75 -7.86
N ARG A 193 -19.73 -5.99 -7.18
CA ARG A 193 -18.59 -5.08 -7.18
C ARG A 193 -17.41 -5.74 -7.91
N LYS A 194 -17.00 -5.16 -9.03
CA LYS A 194 -15.83 -5.61 -9.79
C LYS A 194 -14.56 -5.00 -9.22
N ILE A 195 -13.54 -5.83 -9.03
CA ILE A 195 -12.24 -5.43 -8.50
C ILE A 195 -11.14 -6.10 -9.30
N ASP A 196 -10.21 -5.28 -9.77
CA ASP A 196 -9.00 -5.71 -10.47
C ASP A 196 -7.90 -6.08 -9.47
N TRP A 197 -7.16 -7.13 -9.81
CA TRP A 197 -5.97 -7.56 -9.09
C TRP A 197 -4.95 -8.13 -10.07
N ILE A 198 -3.68 -8.12 -9.68
CA ILE A 198 -2.61 -8.63 -10.56
C ILE A 198 -2.22 -10.03 -10.08
N TRP A 199 -2.53 -11.02 -10.91
CA TRP A 199 -2.07 -12.39 -10.76
C TRP A 199 -0.62 -12.49 -11.23
N ARG A 200 0.18 -13.26 -10.51
CA ARG A 200 1.57 -13.59 -10.87
C ARG A 200 1.75 -15.10 -10.82
N GLY A 201 1.96 -15.70 -11.99
CA GLY A 201 2.24 -17.13 -12.12
C GLY A 201 3.69 -17.38 -12.48
N THR A 202 4.30 -18.36 -11.82
CA THR A 202 5.59 -18.93 -12.19
C THR A 202 5.36 -20.29 -12.84
N TYR A 203 5.76 -20.45 -14.09
CA TYR A 203 5.55 -21.66 -14.88
C TYR A 203 6.86 -22.14 -15.52
N VAL A 204 6.91 -23.42 -15.89
CA VAL A 204 8.05 -23.96 -16.66
C VAL A 204 7.86 -23.66 -18.15
N PRO A 205 8.93 -23.32 -18.88
CA PRO A 205 8.85 -23.09 -20.32
C PRO A 205 8.57 -24.38 -21.12
N ALA A 206 8.81 -25.56 -20.53
CA ALA A 206 8.51 -26.82 -21.17
C ALA A 206 7.00 -26.95 -21.45
N THR A 207 6.69 -27.45 -22.64
CA THR A 207 5.33 -27.79 -23.07
C THR A 207 4.84 -29.08 -22.41
N ARG A 208 3.53 -29.30 -22.44
CA ARG A 208 2.91 -30.53 -21.92
C ARG A 208 3.49 -31.80 -22.53
N ASN A 209 3.83 -31.79 -23.82
CA ASN A 209 4.39 -32.96 -24.51
C ASN A 209 5.81 -33.29 -24.04
N GLU A 210 6.62 -32.28 -23.74
CA GLU A 210 7.98 -32.46 -23.21
C GLU A 210 7.93 -32.98 -21.77
N LEU A 211 6.99 -32.48 -20.97
CA LEU A 211 6.73 -33.00 -19.63
C LEU A 211 6.35 -34.48 -19.68
N GLN A 212 5.42 -34.86 -20.56
CA GLN A 212 5.02 -36.25 -20.74
C GLN A 212 6.21 -37.13 -21.15
N ARG A 213 7.04 -36.66 -22.09
CA ARG A 213 8.26 -37.39 -22.48
C ARG A 213 9.20 -37.63 -21.31
N ILE A 214 9.37 -36.63 -20.44
CA ILE A 214 10.18 -36.76 -19.23
C ILE A 214 9.55 -37.77 -18.26
N GLN A 215 8.23 -37.77 -18.09
CA GLN A 215 7.53 -38.74 -17.26
C GLN A 215 7.74 -40.18 -17.78
N LEU A 216 7.53 -40.41 -19.08
CA LEU A 216 7.80 -41.72 -19.70
C LEU A 216 9.27 -42.16 -19.55
N GLN A 217 10.22 -41.22 -19.61
CA GLN A 217 11.62 -41.53 -19.36
C GLN A 217 11.84 -41.99 -17.91
N LEU A 218 11.27 -41.26 -16.94
CA LEU A 218 11.39 -41.59 -15.52
C LEU A 218 10.75 -42.93 -15.16
N GLU A 219 9.63 -43.28 -15.78
CA GLU A 219 8.96 -44.58 -15.60
C GLU A 219 9.86 -45.77 -15.99
N ASN A 220 10.75 -45.58 -16.97
CA ASN A 220 11.69 -46.61 -17.42
C ASN A 220 12.99 -46.65 -16.60
N GLU A 221 13.25 -45.65 -15.76
CA GLU A 221 14.46 -45.56 -14.92
C GLU A 221 14.29 -46.30 -13.59
N ARG A 222 15.41 -46.77 -13.01
CA ARG A 222 15.45 -47.37 -11.66
C ARG A 222 16.19 -46.44 -10.71
N PHE A 223 15.67 -46.30 -9.50
CA PHE A 223 16.17 -45.36 -8.50
C PHE A 223 16.67 -46.10 -7.26
N SER A 224 17.90 -45.82 -6.86
CA SER A 224 18.44 -46.33 -5.59
C SER A 224 17.76 -45.61 -4.43
N PHE A 225 17.06 -46.35 -3.57
CA PHE A 225 16.36 -45.81 -2.42
C PHE A 225 17.09 -46.20 -1.12
N ASN A 226 17.63 -45.21 -0.40
CA ASN A 226 18.24 -45.43 0.91
C ASN A 226 17.14 -45.60 1.96
N ALA A 227 16.89 -46.84 2.36
CA ALA A 227 15.90 -47.23 3.36
C ALA A 227 16.34 -46.91 4.81
N GLN A 228 16.84 -45.70 5.08
CA GLN A 228 17.16 -45.24 6.44
C GLN A 228 15.99 -44.51 7.12
N SER A 229 14.90 -44.22 6.40
CA SER A 229 13.79 -43.38 6.90
C SER A 229 12.40 -44.05 6.87
N ILE A 230 12.30 -45.35 6.61
CA ILE A 230 11.03 -46.09 6.67
C ILE A 230 11.16 -47.19 7.71
N GLU A 231 10.23 -47.21 8.67
CA GLU A 231 10.11 -48.26 9.67
C GLU A 231 10.17 -49.64 9.01
N LYS A 232 11.12 -50.46 9.48
CA LYS A 232 11.43 -51.80 9.01
C LYS A 232 10.29 -52.78 9.28
N ASN A 233 9.16 -52.66 8.58
CA ASN A 233 8.10 -53.65 8.69
C ASN A 233 7.40 -53.77 7.33
N HIS A 234 8.05 -54.34 6.31
CA HIS A 234 7.39 -55.23 5.32
C HIS A 234 8.28 -55.75 4.17
N PHE A 235 9.53 -55.33 4.02
CA PHE A 235 10.39 -55.86 2.95
C PHE A 235 11.37 -56.93 3.47
N ASN A 236 10.93 -58.18 3.47
CA ASN A 236 11.83 -59.33 3.43
C ASN A 236 12.38 -59.44 2.01
N ASN A 237 13.62 -59.04 1.76
CA ASN A 237 14.51 -59.76 0.84
C ASN A 237 15.96 -59.28 0.90
N ASN A 238 16.86 -60.26 0.99
CA ASN A 238 18.32 -60.16 0.99
C ASN A 238 18.88 -59.78 -0.39
N ASN A 239 18.82 -58.50 -0.78
CA ASN A 239 19.61 -58.01 -1.91
C ASN A 239 20.20 -56.64 -1.60
N ASN A 240 21.54 -56.54 -1.61
CA ASN A 240 22.32 -55.33 -1.31
C ASN A 240 22.16 -54.18 -2.33
N ASN A 241 21.18 -54.25 -3.23
CA ASN A 241 20.88 -53.22 -4.22
C ASN A 241 19.38 -52.87 -4.17
N ASN A 242 18.99 -51.96 -3.26
CA ASN A 242 17.62 -51.44 -3.17
C ASN A 242 17.34 -50.45 -4.31
N THR A 243 17.20 -50.96 -5.54
CA THR A 243 16.71 -50.20 -6.68
C THR A 243 15.21 -50.42 -6.85
N LEU A 244 14.43 -49.34 -6.77
CA LEU A 244 12.97 -49.36 -6.96
C LEU A 244 12.61 -48.72 -8.31
N SER A 245 11.46 -49.10 -8.88
CA SER A 245 10.89 -48.39 -10.04
C SER A 245 10.29 -47.05 -9.61
N PHE A 246 10.07 -46.13 -10.56
CA PHE A 246 9.51 -44.81 -10.26
C PHE A 246 8.17 -44.87 -9.50
N HIS A 247 7.28 -45.79 -9.86
CA HIS A 247 5.95 -45.92 -9.25
C HIS A 247 5.98 -46.46 -7.81
N GLU A 248 7.04 -47.19 -7.44
CA GLU A 248 7.21 -47.77 -6.11
C GLU A 248 7.77 -46.77 -5.09
N LEU A 249 8.27 -45.62 -5.57
CA LEU A 249 8.78 -44.56 -4.72
C LEU A 249 7.64 -43.81 -4.00
N PRO A 250 7.88 -43.25 -2.81
CA PRO A 250 6.95 -42.32 -2.18
C PRO A 250 6.56 -41.17 -3.12
N GLN A 251 5.30 -40.73 -3.07
CA GLN A 251 4.78 -39.67 -3.96
C GLN A 251 5.59 -38.36 -3.86
N GLU A 252 6.09 -38.01 -2.67
CA GLU A 252 6.95 -36.83 -2.49
C GLU A 252 8.30 -36.97 -3.18
N THR A 253 8.91 -38.15 -3.13
CA THR A 253 10.21 -38.39 -3.79
C THR A 253 10.04 -38.47 -5.30
N GLN A 254 8.97 -39.11 -5.80
CA GLN A 254 8.59 -39.07 -7.22
C GLN A 254 8.52 -37.62 -7.73
N LEU A 255 7.78 -36.76 -7.03
CA LEU A 255 7.64 -35.35 -7.38
C LEU A 255 8.97 -34.59 -7.35
N SER A 256 9.83 -34.87 -6.37
CA SER A 256 11.14 -34.24 -6.28
C SER A 256 12.04 -34.60 -7.47
N ILE A 257 12.01 -35.87 -7.89
CA ILE A 257 12.81 -36.39 -9.01
C ILE A 257 12.29 -35.80 -10.31
N GLU A 258 10.98 -35.80 -10.51
CA GLU A 258 10.34 -35.22 -11.69
C GLU A 258 10.66 -33.73 -11.82
N ARG A 259 10.47 -32.95 -10.74
CA ARG A 259 10.79 -31.52 -10.72
C ARG A 259 12.26 -31.26 -11.03
N LYS A 260 13.17 -32.07 -10.47
CA LYS A 260 14.60 -31.94 -10.74
C LYS A 260 14.92 -32.22 -12.22
N ARG A 261 14.38 -33.31 -12.78
CA ARG A 261 14.58 -33.69 -14.19
C ARG A 261 14.05 -32.62 -15.14
N LEU A 262 12.86 -32.11 -14.86
CA LEU A 262 12.23 -31.04 -15.62
C LEU A 262 13.05 -29.74 -15.56
N ALA A 263 13.57 -29.38 -14.38
CA ALA A 263 14.42 -28.21 -14.23
C ALA A 263 15.75 -28.33 -15.00
N ASP A 264 16.35 -29.52 -14.99
CA ASP A 264 17.58 -29.82 -15.74
C ASP A 264 17.34 -29.73 -17.25
N TYR A 265 16.22 -30.27 -17.72
CA TYR A 265 15.79 -30.15 -19.12
C TYR A 265 15.59 -28.69 -19.51
N CYS A 266 14.85 -27.92 -18.69
CA CYS A 266 14.58 -26.51 -18.98
C CYS A 266 15.85 -25.66 -19.02
N ARG A 267 16.83 -25.93 -18.15
CA ARG A 267 18.16 -25.29 -18.21
C ARG A 267 18.89 -25.57 -19.51
N LYS A 268 18.80 -26.79 -20.04
CA LYS A 268 19.48 -27.18 -21.29
C LYS A 268 18.76 -26.65 -22.53
N ALA A 269 17.45 -26.82 -22.61
CA ALA A 269 16.66 -26.47 -23.79
C ALA A 269 16.32 -24.96 -23.86
N TYR A 270 15.94 -24.35 -22.73
CA TYR A 270 15.42 -22.97 -22.68
C TYR A 270 16.34 -21.98 -21.98
N LYS A 271 17.49 -22.43 -21.44
CA LYS A 271 18.44 -21.62 -20.65
C LYS A 271 17.86 -20.98 -19.37
N LYS A 272 16.61 -21.27 -19.05
CA LYS A 272 15.90 -20.82 -17.84
C LYS A 272 15.06 -21.97 -17.30
N VAL A 273 14.96 -22.04 -15.97
CA VAL A 273 14.15 -23.06 -15.30
C VAL A 273 12.67 -22.67 -15.34
N ASN A 274 12.39 -21.39 -15.06
CA ASN A 274 11.04 -20.87 -14.90
C ASN A 274 10.88 -19.54 -15.63
N HIS A 275 9.64 -19.24 -16.02
CA HIS A 275 9.18 -17.92 -16.44
C HIS A 275 8.12 -17.41 -15.47
N THR A 276 8.09 -16.09 -15.31
CA THR A 276 7.07 -15.40 -14.53
C THR A 276 6.21 -14.58 -15.48
N ARG A 277 4.90 -14.66 -15.31
CA ARG A 277 3.93 -13.83 -16.04
C ARG A 277 3.02 -13.12 -15.05
N GLU A 278 2.71 -11.87 -15.38
CA GLU A 278 1.81 -11.02 -14.63
C GLU A 278 0.62 -10.67 -15.51
N GLU A 279 -0.58 -10.81 -14.95
CA GLU A 279 -1.83 -10.56 -15.65
C GLU A 279 -2.78 -9.82 -14.72
N THR A 280 -3.36 -8.72 -15.21
CA THR A 280 -4.50 -8.12 -14.55
C THR A 280 -5.71 -9.02 -14.74
N ARG A 281 -6.34 -9.41 -13.64
CA ARG A 281 -7.57 -10.20 -13.61
C ARG A 281 -8.66 -9.40 -12.90
N GLU A 282 -9.87 -9.53 -13.39
CA GLU A 282 -11.06 -8.96 -12.75
C GLU A 282 -11.75 -10.05 -11.92
N THR A 283 -12.22 -9.70 -10.73
CA THR A 283 -13.06 -10.57 -9.90
C THR A 283 -14.31 -9.84 -9.45
N THR A 284 -15.40 -10.59 -9.30
CA THR A 284 -16.67 -10.05 -8.83
C THR A 284 -16.87 -10.39 -7.36
N VAL A 285 -17.12 -9.36 -6.54
CA VAL A 285 -17.41 -9.46 -5.12
C VAL A 285 -18.90 -9.22 -4.88
N CYS A 286 -19.61 -10.25 -4.44
CA CYS A 286 -21.01 -10.16 -4.05
C CYS A 286 -21.17 -9.35 -2.75
N GLN A 287 -21.87 -8.21 -2.82
CA GLN A 287 -22.13 -7.36 -1.66
C GLN A 287 -23.29 -7.85 -0.77
N CYS A 288 -24.10 -8.80 -1.27
CA CYS A 288 -25.24 -9.39 -0.57
C CYS A 288 -24.91 -10.68 0.19
N GLU A 289 -23.71 -11.23 0.03
CA GLU A 289 -23.29 -12.44 0.73
C GLU A 289 -23.25 -12.23 2.25
N ASN A 290 -23.49 -13.30 3.01
CA ASN A 290 -23.45 -13.29 4.47
C ASN A 290 -22.10 -12.75 4.97
N SER A 291 -22.12 -11.68 5.77
CA SER A 291 -20.93 -10.93 6.18
C SER A 291 -20.17 -11.47 7.38
N PHE A 292 -20.38 -12.73 7.79
CA PHE A 292 -19.72 -13.30 8.98
C PHE A 292 -18.21 -12.99 9.08
N TYR A 293 -17.46 -13.16 7.98
CA TYR A 293 -16.01 -12.89 7.98
C TYR A 293 -15.72 -11.38 8.14
N VAL A 294 -16.38 -10.54 7.34
CA VAL A 294 -16.23 -9.08 7.37
C VAL A 294 -16.60 -8.51 8.75
N ASP A 295 -17.68 -9.00 9.34
CA ASP A 295 -18.17 -8.57 10.65
C ASP A 295 -17.20 -8.97 11.77
N THR A 296 -16.57 -10.14 11.65
CA THR A 296 -15.51 -10.57 12.56
C THR A 296 -14.28 -9.67 12.47
N VAL A 297 -13.83 -9.32 11.25
CA VAL A 297 -12.72 -8.37 11.06
C VAL A 297 -13.06 -7.01 11.67
N ARG A 298 -14.31 -6.53 11.50
CA ARG A 298 -14.80 -5.27 12.08
C ARG A 298 -14.71 -5.31 13.60
N ALA A 299 -15.24 -6.37 14.23
CA ALA A 299 -15.22 -6.53 15.68
C ALA A 299 -13.79 -6.50 16.26
N PHE A 300 -12.83 -7.19 15.63
CA PHE A 300 -11.43 -7.17 16.06
C PHE A 300 -10.76 -5.80 15.85
N ARG A 301 -11.10 -5.10 14.77
CA ARG A 301 -10.57 -3.76 14.49
C ARG A 301 -11.05 -2.75 15.53
N ASP A 302 -12.35 -2.75 15.80
CA ASP A 302 -12.97 -1.79 16.69
C ASP A 302 -12.50 -2.02 18.13
N ARG A 303 -12.40 -3.28 18.57
CA ARG A 303 -11.82 -3.65 19.87
C ARG A 303 -10.35 -3.22 19.99
N ARG A 304 -9.56 -3.30 18.91
CA ARG A 304 -8.19 -2.76 18.91
C ARG A 304 -8.18 -1.25 19.07
N TYR A 305 -9.09 -0.53 18.43
CA TYR A 305 -9.19 0.92 18.56
C TYR A 305 -9.55 1.34 19.98
N GLU A 306 -10.41 0.60 20.68
CA GLU A 306 -10.66 0.80 22.11
C GLU A 306 -9.37 0.69 22.93
N TYR A 307 -8.60 -0.40 22.78
CA TYR A 307 -7.32 -0.56 23.50
C TYR A 307 -6.30 0.50 23.13
N LYS A 308 -6.21 0.88 21.85
CA LYS A 308 -5.31 1.95 21.39
C LYS A 308 -5.71 3.31 21.99
N GLY A 309 -7.02 3.59 22.08
CA GLY A 309 -7.57 4.78 22.71
C GLY A 309 -7.27 4.82 24.21
N LEU A 310 -7.49 3.71 24.91
CA LEU A 310 -7.16 3.57 26.34
C LEU A 310 -5.66 3.74 26.58
N HIS A 311 -4.80 3.14 25.78
CA HIS A 311 -3.35 3.34 25.85
C HIS A 311 -2.97 4.82 25.70
N LYS A 312 -3.55 5.55 24.73
CA LYS A 312 -3.32 7.00 24.56
C LYS A 312 -3.82 7.80 25.77
N LYS A 313 -4.99 7.45 26.31
CA LYS A 313 -5.58 8.08 27.51
C LYS A 313 -4.68 7.90 28.73
N TRP A 314 -4.20 6.68 28.99
CA TRP A 314 -3.35 6.40 30.14
C TRP A 314 -1.96 7.02 30.02
N LYS A 315 -1.40 7.14 28.80
CA LYS A 315 -0.20 7.95 28.56
C LYS A 315 -0.39 9.42 28.94
N LYS A 316 -1.52 10.03 28.57
CA LYS A 316 -1.85 11.40 29.01
C LYS A 316 -2.02 11.48 30.53
N ASN A 317 -2.70 10.52 31.15
CA ASN A 317 -2.86 10.48 32.60
C ASN A 317 -1.52 10.38 33.33
N LEU A 318 -0.58 9.58 32.82
CA LEU A 318 0.77 9.50 33.37
C LEU A 318 1.47 10.86 33.34
N THR A 319 1.39 11.59 32.22
CA THR A 319 1.97 12.95 32.15
C THR A 319 1.33 13.93 33.13
N ASN A 320 0.03 13.77 33.43
CA ASN A 320 -0.66 14.60 34.41
C ASN A 320 -0.33 14.19 35.86
N ALA A 321 -0.17 12.89 36.13
CA ALA A 321 0.25 12.39 37.43
C ALA A 321 1.70 12.81 37.75
N ALA A 322 2.59 12.78 36.75
CA ALA A 322 3.96 13.27 36.87
C ALA A 322 4.03 14.77 37.22
N LYS A 323 3.09 15.59 36.70
CA LYS A 323 2.98 17.01 37.08
C LYS A 323 2.49 17.23 38.51
N LYS A 324 1.74 16.27 39.08
CA LYS A 324 1.19 16.33 40.45
C LYS A 324 2.06 15.63 41.50
N ASP A 325 3.17 15.04 41.07
CA ASP A 325 4.10 14.24 41.89
C ASP A 325 3.43 13.08 42.68
N ASP A 326 2.36 12.51 42.12
CA ASP A 326 1.69 11.34 42.72
C ASP A 326 2.34 10.04 42.24
N LEU A 327 3.26 9.52 43.05
CA LEU A 327 4.01 8.29 42.76
C LEU A 327 3.13 7.04 42.64
N ASN A 328 2.02 6.96 43.38
CA ASN A 328 1.14 5.79 43.36
C ASN A 328 0.29 5.76 42.09
N GLU A 329 -0.27 6.91 41.72
CA GLU A 329 -1.04 7.03 40.47
C GLU A 329 -0.13 6.88 39.25
N ALA A 330 1.12 7.38 39.30
CA ALA A 330 2.08 7.18 38.22
C ALA A 330 2.41 5.69 38.00
N LYS A 331 2.62 4.91 39.08
CA LYS A 331 2.81 3.45 39.00
C LYS A 331 1.60 2.74 38.40
N ARG A 332 0.39 3.09 38.85
CA ARG A 332 -0.87 2.56 38.30
C ARG A 332 -1.01 2.86 36.80
N CYS A 333 -0.74 4.10 36.40
CA CYS A 333 -0.77 4.52 35.00
C CYS A 333 0.22 3.71 34.15
N ASN A 334 1.46 3.52 34.61
CA ASN A 334 2.46 2.71 33.91
C ASN A 334 2.00 1.27 33.70
N ASN A 335 1.45 0.62 34.73
CA ASN A 335 0.94 -0.74 34.60
C ASN A 335 -0.17 -0.85 33.55
N LEU A 336 -1.11 0.11 33.55
CA LEU A 336 -2.20 0.14 32.58
C LEU A 336 -1.70 0.42 31.16
N ILE A 337 -0.68 1.28 30.99
CA ILE A 337 -0.05 1.52 29.69
C ILE A 337 0.52 0.21 29.13
N VAL A 338 1.27 -0.56 29.94
CA VAL A 338 1.86 -1.84 29.51
C VAL A 338 0.77 -2.84 29.10
N ILE A 339 -0.31 -2.94 29.89
CA ILE A 339 -1.45 -3.83 29.58
C ILE A 339 -2.10 -3.45 28.26
N TYR A 340 -2.47 -2.18 28.07
CA TYR A 340 -3.17 -1.76 26.85
C TYR A 340 -2.27 -1.76 25.62
N ASP A 341 -0.97 -1.54 25.78
CA ASP A 341 -0.02 -1.70 24.67
C ASP A 341 0.07 -3.17 24.24
N SER A 342 0.18 -4.09 25.20
CA SER A 342 0.19 -5.53 24.93
C SER A 342 -1.10 -5.98 24.23
N LEU A 343 -2.27 -5.55 24.72
CA LEU A 343 -3.57 -5.89 24.14
C LEU A 343 -3.74 -5.34 22.71
N GLN A 344 -3.36 -4.08 22.46
CA GLN A 344 -3.49 -3.50 21.11
C GLN A 344 -2.52 -4.13 20.12
N LEU A 345 -1.31 -4.52 20.56
CA LEU A 345 -0.33 -5.24 19.73
C LEU A 345 -0.78 -6.67 19.42
N ALA A 346 -1.32 -7.40 20.39
CA ALA A 346 -1.88 -8.73 20.16
C ALA A 346 -3.01 -8.66 19.12
N HIS A 347 -3.93 -7.70 19.25
CA HIS A 347 -4.99 -7.49 18.26
C HIS A 347 -4.46 -7.02 16.90
N LYS A 348 -3.35 -6.26 16.86
CA LYS A 348 -2.68 -5.89 15.59
C LYS A 348 -2.20 -7.16 14.85
N CYS A 349 -1.58 -8.10 15.55
CA CYS A 349 -1.10 -9.35 14.96
C CYS A 349 -2.24 -10.23 14.44
N ILE A 350 -3.35 -10.33 15.19
CA ILE A 350 -4.55 -11.06 14.75
C ILE A 350 -5.18 -10.36 13.53
N LEU A 351 -5.29 -9.04 13.56
CA LEU A 351 -5.86 -8.26 12.45
C LEU A 351 -5.07 -8.43 11.14
N ASN A 352 -3.75 -8.38 11.22
CA ASN A 352 -2.88 -8.63 10.08
C ASN A 352 -2.93 -10.11 9.65
N SER A 353 -3.22 -11.03 10.58
CA SER A 353 -3.40 -12.44 10.21
C SER A 353 -4.66 -12.69 9.39
N PHE A 354 -5.73 -11.88 9.47
CA PHE A 354 -6.95 -12.12 8.68
C PHE A 354 -6.67 -12.14 7.17
N TYR A 355 -5.96 -11.14 6.64
CA TYR A 355 -5.64 -11.11 5.20
C TYR A 355 -4.63 -12.21 4.81
N GLY A 356 -3.70 -12.58 5.70
CA GLY A 356 -2.77 -13.68 5.45
C GLY A 356 -3.43 -15.06 5.51
N TYR A 357 -4.46 -15.19 6.34
CA TYR A 357 -5.15 -16.45 6.59
C TYR A 357 -5.91 -16.95 5.37
N VAL A 358 -6.49 -16.05 4.56
CA VAL A 358 -7.17 -16.44 3.31
C VAL A 358 -6.22 -17.05 2.27
N MET A 359 -4.91 -16.82 2.42
CA MET A 359 -3.86 -17.41 1.57
C MET A 359 -3.23 -18.69 2.17
N ARG A 360 -3.68 -19.14 3.34
CA ARG A 360 -3.11 -20.31 4.02
C ARG A 360 -3.56 -21.61 3.34
N ARG A 361 -2.58 -22.44 2.96
CA ARG A 361 -2.83 -23.77 2.37
C ARG A 361 -3.69 -24.63 3.30
N GLY A 362 -4.72 -25.27 2.74
CA GLY A 362 -5.58 -26.25 3.41
C GLY A 362 -6.91 -25.74 3.94
N TYR A 363 -7.16 -24.42 3.93
CA TYR A 363 -8.41 -23.85 4.44
C TYR A 363 -9.47 -23.62 3.37
N PHE A 364 -9.06 -23.01 2.25
CA PHE A 364 -9.89 -22.91 1.05
C PHE A 364 -9.34 -23.93 0.07
N LYS A 365 -9.96 -25.11 0.01
CA LYS A 365 -9.75 -25.97 -1.16
C LYS A 365 -10.22 -25.13 -2.34
N SER A 366 -9.32 -24.84 -3.28
CA SER A 366 -9.73 -24.35 -4.59
C SER A 366 -10.79 -25.31 -5.09
N VAL A 367 -12.03 -24.82 -5.20
CA VAL A 367 -13.12 -25.53 -5.86
C VAL A 367 -12.71 -25.76 -7.30
#